data_AF-A0A7C5BJH8-F1
#
_entry.id   AF-A0A7C5BJH8-F1
#
_cell.length_a   1.000
_cell.length_b   1.000
_cell.length_c   1.000
_cell.angle_alpha   90.00
_cell.angle_beta   90.00
_cell.angle_gamma   90.00
#
_symmetry.space_group_name_H-M   'P 1'
#
loop_
_entity.id
_entity.type
_entity.pdbx_description
1 polymer ?
#
loop_
_entity_poly.entity_id
_entity_poly.type
_entity_poly.pdbx_seq_one_letter_code
_entity_poly.pdbx_strand_id
1 'polypeptide(L)'
;MHLPQDHTSSRGERLEAKFYLTMDEVMSSSGEREVVLLDSKTFSKGRYSRSRFFVNDTLDRKLRSNPLFIRTVDTGSENGRAGLHNIREEFDSDGIVVSGNTYRTNPIQLFVHPVLTMEESMKLMRLFNSRLEKMREESDSSFMTTYRYSSNPRYIRKYLGLKQVSSIISSFRRDDLS
;
A
#
# COMPACT_ATOMS: atom_id res chain seq x y z
N MET A 1 33.83 -8.86 -25.23
CA MET A 1 32.52 -9.53 -25.06
C MET A 1 31.68 -8.64 -24.16
N HIS A 2 30.87 -7.76 -24.76
CA HIS A 2 30.07 -6.77 -24.03
C HIS A 2 28.66 -7.35 -23.89
N LEU A 3 28.20 -7.58 -22.67
CA LEU A 3 26.81 -7.94 -22.40
C LEU A 3 25.95 -6.70 -22.64
N PRO A 4 24.78 -6.79 -23.30
CA PRO A 4 23.85 -5.68 -23.32
C PRO A 4 23.25 -5.53 -21.93
N GLN A 5 23.47 -4.36 -21.31
CA GLN A 5 22.69 -3.88 -20.18
C GLN A 5 21.30 -3.55 -20.73
N ASP A 6 20.32 -4.41 -20.43
CA ASP A 6 18.93 -4.20 -20.82
C ASP A 6 18.29 -3.16 -19.87
N HIS A 7 18.73 -1.91 -20.00
CA HIS A 7 18.02 -0.77 -19.43
C HIS A 7 16.86 -0.43 -20.37
N THR A 8 15.77 -1.19 -20.25
CA THR A 8 14.47 -0.75 -20.74
C THR A 8 14.14 0.56 -20.05
N SER A 9 14.26 1.66 -20.79
CA SER A 9 13.98 3.01 -20.33
C SER A 9 12.48 3.16 -20.09
N SER A 10 12.03 2.84 -18.88
CA SER A 10 10.63 3.00 -18.44
C SER A 10 10.23 4.47 -18.18
N ARG A 11 10.89 5.42 -18.86
CA ARG A 11 10.63 6.86 -18.72
C ARG A 11 9.26 7.18 -19.33
N GLY A 12 8.45 7.92 -18.58
CA GLY A 12 7.11 8.34 -19.01
C GLY A 12 5.99 7.29 -18.86
N GLU A 13 6.29 6.09 -18.34
CA GLU A 13 5.27 5.06 -18.08
C GLU A 13 4.32 5.48 -16.95
N ARG A 14 3.03 5.16 -17.12
CA ARG A 14 2.03 5.33 -16.06
C ARG A 14 2.22 4.26 -14.99
N LEU A 15 1.97 4.65 -13.75
CA LEU A 15 2.03 3.71 -12.64
C LEU A 15 0.77 2.82 -12.61
N GLU A 16 0.95 1.55 -12.30
CA GLU A 16 -0.14 0.61 -12.05
C GLU A 16 -0.07 0.10 -10.61
N ALA A 17 -1.25 -0.05 -10.00
CA ALA A 17 -1.38 -0.53 -8.62
C ALA A 17 -2.00 -1.93 -8.58
N LYS A 18 -1.30 -2.86 -7.94
CA LYS A 18 -1.81 -4.16 -7.52
C LYS A 18 -1.88 -4.20 -5.99
N PHE A 19 -2.77 -5.04 -5.48
CA PHE A 19 -3.07 -5.12 -4.06
C PHE A 19 -2.98 -6.54 -3.55
N TYR A 20 -2.73 -6.66 -2.25
CA TYR A 20 -2.67 -7.89 -1.49
C TYR A 20 -1.47 -8.77 -1.81
N LEU A 21 -0.86 -9.28 -0.75
CA LEU A 21 -0.02 -10.47 -0.76
C LEU A 21 -0.82 -11.58 -0.09
N THR A 22 -1.06 -12.68 -0.78
CA THR A 22 -1.82 -13.80 -0.21
C THR A 22 -0.89 -14.75 0.53
N MET A 23 -1.42 -15.45 1.54
CA MET A 23 -0.64 -16.49 2.23
C MET A 23 -0.20 -17.59 1.27
N ASP A 24 -1.04 -17.96 0.29
CA ASP A 24 -0.68 -18.95 -0.73
C ASP A 24 0.54 -18.51 -1.56
N GLU A 25 0.64 -17.22 -1.90
CA GLU A 25 1.82 -16.68 -2.60
C GLU A 25 3.08 -16.76 -1.72
N VAL A 26 2.95 -16.48 -0.42
CA VAL A 26 4.07 -16.60 0.55
C VAL A 26 4.53 -18.06 0.66
N MET A 27 3.60 -18.99 0.87
CA MET A 27 3.92 -20.41 1.08
C MET A 27 4.51 -21.06 -0.18
N SER A 28 4.00 -20.72 -1.36
CA SER A 28 4.54 -21.19 -2.66
C SER A 28 5.88 -20.55 -3.03
N SER A 29 6.28 -19.48 -2.34
CA SER A 29 7.54 -18.77 -2.55
C SER A 29 8.59 -19.11 -1.49
N SER A 30 8.58 -20.32 -0.94
CA SER A 30 9.54 -20.76 0.10
C SER A 30 11.00 -20.62 -0.36
N GLY A 31 11.90 -20.26 0.56
CA GLY A 31 13.33 -20.08 0.28
C GLY A 31 14.15 -19.87 1.55
N GLU A 32 15.26 -19.12 1.47
CA GLU A 32 16.20 -18.91 2.59
C GLU A 32 16.18 -17.47 3.16
N ARG A 33 15.49 -16.53 2.51
CA ARG A 33 15.42 -15.13 2.96
C ARG A 33 14.39 -14.97 4.06
N GLU A 34 14.82 -14.55 5.24
CA GLU A 34 13.92 -14.21 6.33
C GLU A 34 13.19 -12.88 6.06
N VAL A 35 11.86 -12.89 6.20
CA VAL A 35 11.00 -11.70 6.17
C VAL A 35 10.00 -11.74 7.33
N VAL A 36 9.67 -10.58 7.87
CA VAL A 36 8.64 -10.41 8.90
C VAL A 36 7.36 -9.89 8.25
N LEU A 37 6.30 -10.69 8.26
CA LEU A 37 5.03 -10.31 7.67
C LEU A 37 3.96 -10.11 8.74
N LEU A 38 3.20 -9.03 8.59
CA LEU A 38 2.00 -8.75 9.36
C LEU A 38 0.81 -9.46 8.72
N ASP A 39 0.04 -10.23 9.50
CA ASP A 39 -1.23 -10.77 9.01
C ASP A 39 -2.37 -9.78 9.26
N SER A 40 -2.86 -9.19 8.18
CA SER A 40 -3.93 -8.19 8.17
C SER A 40 -5.23 -8.68 8.83
N LYS A 41 -5.44 -9.99 9.02
CA LYS A 41 -6.63 -10.52 9.69
C LYS A 41 -6.55 -10.58 11.21
N THR A 42 -5.36 -10.53 11.76
CA THR A 42 -5.11 -10.95 13.15
C THR A 42 -5.14 -9.79 14.15
N PHE A 43 -5.95 -8.75 13.87
CA PHE A 43 -6.04 -7.59 14.76
C PHE A 43 -6.71 -7.97 16.08
N SER A 44 -5.93 -7.97 17.16
CA SER A 44 -6.40 -8.29 18.50
C SER A 44 -5.67 -7.43 19.53
N LYS A 45 -6.39 -6.99 20.57
CA LYS A 45 -5.84 -6.15 21.65
C LYS A 45 -5.07 -4.91 21.16
N GLY A 46 -5.52 -4.32 20.05
CA GLY A 46 -4.93 -3.11 19.48
C GLY A 46 -3.69 -3.33 18.61
N ARG A 47 -3.32 -4.58 18.29
CA ARG A 47 -2.14 -4.89 17.46
C ARG A 47 -2.45 -6.02 16.47
N TYR A 48 -1.75 -6.01 15.34
CA TYR A 48 -1.74 -7.15 14.41
C TYR A 48 -0.67 -8.16 14.85
N SER A 49 -0.91 -9.44 14.56
CA SER A 49 0.14 -10.45 14.72
C SER A 49 1.16 -10.35 13.58
N ARG A 50 2.41 -10.70 13.91
CA ARG A 50 3.55 -10.71 13.00
C ARG A 50 4.23 -12.06 13.12
N SER A 51 4.62 -12.62 11.98
CA SER A 51 5.31 -13.91 11.91
C SER A 51 6.49 -13.83 10.96
N ARG A 52 7.50 -14.64 11.23
CA ARG A 52 8.68 -14.79 10.37
C ARG A 52 8.39 -15.86 9.32
N PHE A 53 8.79 -15.58 8.09
CA PHE A 53 8.71 -16.51 6.97
C PHE A 53 10.06 -16.57 6.27
N PHE A 54 10.37 -17.72 5.67
CA PHE A 54 11.54 -17.90 4.82
C PHE A 54 11.10 -18.01 3.36
N VAL A 55 11.47 -17.01 2.55
CA VAL A 55 11.00 -16.84 1.18
C VAL A 55 12.18 -16.83 0.19
N ASN A 56 11.88 -17.05 -1.08
CA ASN A 56 12.86 -16.96 -2.16
C ASN A 56 13.23 -15.50 -2.47
N ASP A 57 14.32 -15.32 -3.22
CA ASP A 57 14.83 -13.99 -3.59
C ASP A 57 13.85 -13.17 -4.45
N THR A 58 12.90 -13.82 -5.13
CA THR A 58 11.90 -13.13 -5.95
C THR A 58 10.87 -12.43 -5.07
N LEU A 59 10.31 -13.13 -4.08
CA LEU A 59 9.35 -12.53 -3.15
C LEU A 59 10.05 -11.53 -2.22
N ASP A 60 11.26 -11.81 -1.74
CA ASP A 60 12.04 -10.86 -0.93
C ASP A 60 12.24 -9.52 -1.67
N ARG A 61 12.69 -9.55 -2.93
CA ARG A 61 12.84 -8.33 -3.75
C ARG A 61 11.51 -7.64 -4.00
N LYS A 62 10.44 -8.38 -4.25
CA LYS A 62 9.08 -7.82 -4.43
C LYS A 62 8.62 -7.07 -3.18
N LEU A 63 8.86 -7.62 -1.99
CA LEU A 63 8.52 -6.97 -0.72
C LEU A 63 9.34 -5.71 -0.48
N ARG A 64 10.67 -5.80 -0.61
CA ARG A 64 11.58 -4.67 -0.35
C ARG A 64 11.38 -3.50 -1.31
N SER A 65 10.98 -3.76 -2.53
CA SER A 65 10.66 -2.73 -3.53
C SER A 65 9.25 -2.14 -3.41
N ASN A 66 8.41 -2.69 -2.53
CA ASN A 66 7.02 -2.25 -2.33
C ASN A 66 6.71 -2.04 -0.84
N PRO A 67 7.31 -1.01 -0.21
CA PRO A 67 7.25 -0.78 1.24
C PRO A 67 5.95 -0.11 1.72
N LEU A 68 5.01 0.16 0.81
CA LEU A 68 3.82 0.94 1.09
C LEU A 68 2.58 0.06 1.28
N PHE A 69 1.66 0.54 2.10
CA PHE A 69 0.31 -0.01 2.19
C PHE A 69 -0.73 1.10 2.09
N ILE A 70 -1.93 0.73 1.65
CA ILE A 70 -3.09 1.61 1.65
C ILE A 70 -3.91 1.35 2.91
N ARG A 71 -4.21 2.42 3.66
CA ARG A 71 -5.33 2.49 4.60
C ARG A 71 -6.52 3.08 3.85
N THR A 72 -7.65 2.39 3.88
CA THR A 72 -8.84 2.79 3.10
C THR A 72 -9.91 3.48 3.95
N VAL A 73 -9.79 3.48 5.27
CA VAL A 73 -10.79 4.03 6.18
C VAL A 73 -10.23 5.26 6.86
N ASP A 74 -10.98 6.36 6.82
CA ASP A 74 -10.79 7.48 7.73
C ASP A 74 -11.38 7.09 9.10
N THR A 75 -10.52 6.89 10.11
CA THR A 75 -10.99 6.48 11.45
C THR A 75 -11.52 7.64 12.29
N GLY A 76 -11.46 8.88 11.77
CA GLY A 76 -11.91 10.08 12.45
C GLY A 76 -10.83 10.77 13.32
N SER A 77 -9.55 10.56 13.00
CA SER A 77 -8.41 11.24 13.60
C SER A 77 -7.36 11.57 12.53
N GLU A 78 -6.49 12.53 12.79
CA GLU A 78 -5.43 12.93 11.87
C GLU A 78 -4.48 11.76 11.54
N ASN A 79 -4.05 11.02 12.56
CA ASN A 79 -3.25 9.79 12.42
C ASN A 79 -4.06 8.59 11.88
N GLY A 80 -5.34 8.81 11.60
CA GLY A 80 -6.32 7.80 11.23
C GLY A 80 -6.80 7.88 9.79
N ARG A 81 -6.23 8.79 8.99
CA ARG A 81 -6.71 9.09 7.64
C ARG A 81 -6.38 7.97 6.65
N ALA A 82 -7.31 7.72 5.74
CA ALA A 82 -7.08 6.93 4.55
C ALA A 82 -5.96 7.57 3.72
N GLY A 83 -5.11 6.74 3.12
CA GLY A 83 -3.89 7.20 2.48
C GLY A 83 -2.86 6.08 2.36
N LEU A 84 -1.77 6.39 1.66
CA LEU A 84 -0.59 5.55 1.61
C LEU A 84 0.29 5.80 2.83
N HIS A 85 0.82 4.72 3.38
CA HIS A 85 1.63 4.72 4.59
C HIS A 85 2.79 3.73 4.42
N ASN A 86 3.88 3.93 5.17
CA ASN A 86 5.03 3.03 5.17
C ASN A 86 4.79 1.85 6.13
N ILE A 87 4.97 0.63 5.63
CA ILE A 87 4.72 -0.61 6.40
C ILE A 87 5.69 -0.73 7.57
N ARG A 88 6.97 -0.40 7.36
CA ARG A 88 8.00 -0.55 8.39
C ARG A 88 7.83 0.48 9.50
N GLU A 89 7.51 1.72 9.15
CA GLU A 89 7.28 2.80 10.13
C GLU A 89 6.04 2.51 11.00
N GLU A 90 4.95 2.02 10.41
CA GLU A 90 3.69 1.79 11.13
C GLU A 90 3.68 0.47 11.92
N PHE A 91 4.27 -0.59 11.37
CA PHE A 91 4.10 -1.96 11.86
C PHE A 91 5.39 -2.70 12.18
N ASP A 92 6.55 -2.12 11.89
CA ASP A 92 7.85 -2.79 12.04
C ASP A 92 7.81 -4.20 11.41
N SER A 93 7.43 -4.23 10.12
CA SER A 93 7.28 -5.43 9.28
C SER A 93 7.80 -5.15 7.87
N ASP A 94 8.16 -6.20 7.13
CA ASP A 94 8.63 -6.12 5.74
C ASP A 94 7.49 -6.18 4.72
N GLY A 95 6.30 -6.64 5.13
CA GLY A 95 5.12 -6.74 4.28
C GLY A 95 3.84 -7.04 5.04
N ILE A 96 2.72 -7.05 4.32
CA ILE A 96 1.38 -7.33 4.86
C ILE A 96 0.76 -8.45 4.05
N VAL A 97 0.48 -9.57 4.71
CA VAL A 97 -0.15 -10.75 4.14
C VAL A 97 -1.63 -10.85 4.54
N VAL A 98 -2.40 -11.57 3.73
CA VAL A 98 -3.77 -11.98 4.06
C VAL A 98 -3.89 -13.51 4.05
N SER A 99 -4.26 -14.09 5.19
CA SER A 99 -4.43 -15.55 5.40
C SER A 99 -5.83 -16.09 5.06
N GLY A 100 -6.66 -15.32 4.35
CA GLY A 100 -7.99 -15.74 3.88
C GLY A 100 -8.77 -14.62 3.21
N ASN A 101 -10.09 -14.53 3.43
CA ASN A 101 -10.92 -13.43 2.90
C ASN A 101 -10.33 -12.03 3.08
N THR A 102 -10.36 -11.23 2.03
CA THR A 102 -9.88 -9.85 2.07
C THR A 102 -10.90 -8.95 2.76
N TYR A 103 -10.46 -8.23 3.80
CA TYR A 103 -11.26 -7.18 4.43
C TYR A 103 -10.71 -5.84 4.01
N ARG A 104 -11.52 -5.09 3.26
CA ARG A 104 -11.10 -3.82 2.67
C ARG A 104 -10.75 -2.74 3.70
N THR A 105 -11.15 -2.92 4.96
CA THR A 105 -10.88 -2.01 6.08
C THR A 105 -9.54 -2.25 6.76
N ASN A 106 -8.88 -3.37 6.46
CA ASN A 106 -7.57 -3.71 7.03
C ASN A 106 -6.47 -3.04 6.18
N PRO A 107 -5.24 -2.92 6.72
CA PRO A 107 -4.07 -2.54 5.94
C PRO A 107 -3.88 -3.47 4.74
N ILE A 108 -3.65 -2.90 3.55
CA ILE A 108 -3.47 -3.66 2.30
C ILE A 108 -2.15 -3.25 1.67
N GLN A 109 -1.21 -4.18 1.51
CA GLN A 109 0.04 -3.89 0.81
C GLN A 109 -0.23 -3.47 -0.65
N LEU A 110 0.47 -2.41 -1.06
CA LEU A 110 0.43 -1.87 -2.41
C LEU A 110 1.66 -2.36 -3.18
N PHE A 111 1.44 -2.90 -4.38
CA PHE A 111 2.50 -3.24 -5.33
C PHE A 111 2.39 -2.35 -6.56
N VAL A 112 3.48 -1.69 -6.93
CA VAL A 112 3.50 -0.72 -8.04
C VAL A 112 4.32 -1.24 -9.22
N HIS A 113 3.83 -1.00 -10.43
CA HIS A 113 4.56 -1.23 -11.68
C HIS A 113 4.64 0.07 -12.50
N PRO A 114 5.78 0.40 -13.14
CA PRO A 114 7.09 -0.26 -13.01
C PRO A 114 7.63 -0.22 -11.58
N VAL A 115 8.61 -1.08 -11.28
CA VAL A 115 9.21 -1.16 -9.94
C VAL A 115 9.90 0.16 -9.61
N LEU A 116 9.54 0.73 -8.45
CA LEU A 116 10.07 1.99 -7.95
C LEU A 116 11.26 1.76 -7.02
N THR A 117 12.17 2.72 -6.99
CA THR A 117 13.16 2.85 -5.93
C THR A 117 12.48 3.21 -4.61
N MET A 118 13.21 3.09 -3.49
CA MET A 118 12.72 3.50 -2.18
C MET A 118 12.35 4.99 -2.17
N GLU A 119 13.19 5.85 -2.76
CA GLU A 119 12.94 7.29 -2.84
C GLU A 119 11.70 7.62 -3.68
N GLU A 120 11.58 7.02 -4.87
CA GLU A 120 10.40 7.14 -5.73
C GLU A 120 9.13 6.68 -4.99
N SER A 121 9.20 5.58 -4.23
CA SER A 121 8.08 5.09 -3.41
C SER A 121 7.67 6.10 -2.35
N MET A 122 8.64 6.68 -1.62
CA MET A 122 8.34 7.72 -0.62
C MET A 122 7.76 8.98 -1.25
N LYS A 123 8.21 9.34 -2.46
CA LYS A 123 7.66 10.48 -3.21
C LYS A 123 6.23 10.19 -3.70
N LEU A 124 5.96 8.99 -4.19
CA LEU A 124 4.61 8.54 -4.55
C LEU A 124 3.66 8.64 -3.35
N MET A 125 4.08 8.18 -2.17
CA MET A 125 3.30 8.29 -0.93
C MET A 125 2.91 9.73 -0.64
N ARG A 126 3.87 10.66 -0.69
CA ARG A 126 3.62 12.09 -0.44
C ARG A 126 2.68 12.71 -1.48
N LEU A 127 2.92 12.46 -2.77
CA LEU A 127 2.11 13.00 -3.87
C LEU A 127 0.68 12.45 -3.85
N PHE A 128 0.53 11.14 -3.62
CA PHE A 128 -0.77 10.49 -3.47
C PHE A 128 -1.56 11.11 -2.32
N ASN A 129 -0.96 11.20 -1.13
CA ASN A 129 -1.64 11.73 0.05
C ASN A 129 -1.98 13.21 -0.13
N SER A 130 -1.08 14.02 -0.69
CA SER A 130 -1.35 15.43 -1.00
C SER A 130 -2.53 15.59 -1.97
N ARG A 131 -2.58 14.79 -3.04
CA ARG A 131 -3.70 14.79 -3.99
C ARG A 131 -5.00 14.34 -3.34
N LEU A 132 -4.94 13.33 -2.48
CA LEU A 132 -6.12 12.86 -1.74
C LEU A 132 -6.66 13.94 -0.80
N GLU A 133 -5.81 14.68 -0.10
CA GLU A 133 -6.22 15.82 0.73
C GLU A 133 -6.86 16.94 -0.10
N LYS A 134 -6.25 17.31 -1.23
CA LYS A 134 -6.85 18.29 -2.16
C LYS A 134 -8.25 17.86 -2.62
N MET A 135 -8.43 16.59 -2.99
CA MET A 135 -9.74 16.06 -3.36
C MET A 135 -10.74 16.12 -2.20
N ARG A 136 -10.29 15.93 -0.96
CA ARG A 136 -11.14 16.06 0.23
C ARG A 136 -11.61 17.49 0.44
N GLU A 137 -10.72 18.46 0.31
CA GLU A 137 -11.04 19.89 0.41
C GLU A 137 -12.00 20.35 -0.68
N GLU A 138 -11.75 19.96 -1.94
CA GLU A 138 -12.53 20.42 -3.10
C GLU A 138 -13.96 19.86 -3.15
N SER A 139 -14.16 18.66 -2.58
CA SER A 139 -15.43 17.94 -2.72
C SER A 139 -16.13 17.64 -1.39
N ASP A 140 -15.62 18.20 -0.28
CA ASP A 140 -16.00 17.81 1.08
C ASP A 140 -15.96 16.28 1.30
N SER A 141 -14.95 15.64 0.69
CA SER A 141 -14.75 14.19 0.65
C SER A 141 -15.97 13.40 0.12
N SER A 142 -16.82 13.99 -0.72
CA SER A 142 -18.00 13.32 -1.30
C SER A 142 -17.63 12.21 -2.28
N PHE A 143 -16.40 12.23 -2.82
CA PHE A 143 -15.87 11.13 -3.61
C PHE A 143 -15.70 9.84 -2.79
N MET A 144 -15.55 9.93 -1.46
CA MET A 144 -15.43 8.77 -0.59
C MET A 144 -16.80 8.29 -0.12
N THR A 145 -16.95 6.99 0.11
CA THR A 145 -18.22 6.43 0.60
C THR A 145 -18.34 6.60 2.11
N THR A 146 -19.43 7.18 2.60
CA THR A 146 -19.74 7.20 4.02
C THR A 146 -19.96 5.78 4.52
N TYR A 147 -19.08 5.29 5.40
CA TYR A 147 -19.09 3.91 5.90
C TYR A 147 -19.77 3.81 7.27
N ARG A 148 -19.65 4.83 8.12
CA ARG A 148 -20.35 4.88 9.42
C ARG A 148 -20.52 6.32 9.89
N TYR A 149 -21.74 6.67 10.28
CA TYR A 149 -22.01 7.90 11.03
C TYR A 149 -21.42 7.76 12.43
N SER A 150 -20.57 8.70 12.82
CA SER A 150 -20.10 8.78 14.21
C SER A 150 -21.02 9.72 14.99
N SER A 151 -21.00 9.61 16.31
CA SER A 151 -21.72 10.52 17.21
C SER A 151 -21.17 11.95 17.17
N ASN A 152 -20.00 12.17 16.55
CA ASN A 152 -19.45 13.51 16.30
C ASN A 152 -19.58 13.85 14.80
N PRO A 153 -20.48 14.78 14.41
CA PRO A 153 -20.70 15.12 13.01
C PRO A 153 -19.47 15.68 12.28
N ARG A 154 -18.41 16.10 13.00
CA ARG A 154 -17.12 16.51 12.39
C ARG A 154 -16.28 15.34 11.88
N TYR A 155 -16.57 14.10 12.28
CA TYR A 155 -15.78 12.92 11.94
C TYR A 155 -16.66 11.81 11.37
N ILE A 156 -17.20 12.05 10.18
CA ILE A 156 -17.86 11.01 9.40
C ILE A 156 -16.79 10.01 8.95
N ARG A 157 -16.94 8.72 9.29
CA ARG A 157 -16.00 7.70 8.83
C ARG A 157 -16.25 7.43 7.36
N LYS A 158 -15.28 7.76 6.53
CA LYS A 158 -15.35 7.58 5.07
C LYS A 158 -14.42 6.45 4.62
N TYR A 159 -14.78 5.85 3.49
CA TYR A 159 -14.10 4.72 2.88
C TYR A 159 -13.62 5.11 1.47
N LEU A 160 -12.32 4.96 1.25
CA LEU A 160 -11.63 5.14 -0.02
C LEU A 160 -11.58 3.79 -0.74
N GLY A 161 -12.29 3.67 -1.86
CA GLY A 161 -12.34 2.44 -2.64
C GLY A 161 -11.04 2.15 -3.37
N LEU A 162 -10.64 0.87 -3.46
CA LEU A 162 -9.42 0.47 -4.18
C LEU A 162 -9.40 0.90 -5.65
N LYS A 163 -10.56 0.97 -6.32
CA LYS A 163 -10.66 1.53 -7.68
C LYS A 163 -10.23 2.99 -7.74
N GLN A 164 -10.54 3.78 -6.72
CA GLN A 164 -10.14 5.18 -6.62
C GLN A 164 -8.64 5.28 -6.35
N VAL A 165 -8.12 4.43 -5.47
CA VAL A 165 -6.67 4.31 -5.21
C VAL A 165 -5.92 4.01 -6.51
N SER A 166 -6.35 3.00 -7.27
CA SER A 166 -5.77 2.68 -8.57
C SER A 166 -5.85 3.86 -9.53
N SER A 167 -6.99 4.54 -9.62
CA SER A 167 -7.18 5.69 -10.51
C SER A 167 -6.26 6.87 -10.17
N ILE A 168 -6.02 7.13 -8.88
CA ILE A 168 -5.10 8.18 -8.44
C ILE A 168 -3.66 7.77 -8.77
N ILE A 169 -3.27 6.53 -8.45
CA ILE A 169 -1.91 6.04 -8.75
C ILE A 169 -1.62 6.09 -10.25
N SER A 170 -2.56 5.63 -11.09
CA SER A 170 -2.41 5.66 -12.56
C SER A 170 -2.44 7.05 -13.18
N SER A 171 -2.76 8.08 -12.40
CA SER A 171 -2.65 9.47 -12.84
C SER A 171 -1.20 9.96 -12.84
N PHE A 172 -0.32 9.33 -12.05
CA PHE A 172 1.11 9.62 -12.02
C PHE A 172 1.86 8.83 -13.09
N ARG A 173 2.94 9.43 -13.55
CA ARG A 173 4.00 8.82 -14.34
C ARG A 173 5.22 8.59 -13.47
N ARG A 174 6.07 7.65 -13.86
CA ARG A 174 7.36 7.47 -13.19
C ARG A 174 8.17 8.76 -13.14
N ASP A 175 8.13 9.56 -14.21
CA ASP A 175 8.86 10.82 -14.30
C ASP A 175 8.46 11.85 -13.23
N ASP A 176 7.21 11.78 -12.73
CA ASP A 176 6.73 12.64 -11.64
C ASP A 176 7.45 12.33 -10.32
N LEU A 177 8.09 11.15 -10.21
CA LEU A 177 8.79 10.65 -9.04
C LEU A 177 10.31 10.85 -9.08
N SER A 178 10.85 11.32 -10.21
CA SER A 178 12.29 11.62 -10.40
C SER A 178 12.74 12.95 -9.77
#